data_AF-A0A166IE13-F1
#
_entry.id   AF-A0A166IE13-F1
#
_cell.length_a   1.000
_cell.length_b   1.000
_cell.length_c   1.000
_cell.angle_alpha   90.00
_cell.angle_beta   90.00
_cell.angle_gamma   90.00
#
_symmetry.space_group_name_H-M   'P 1'
#
loop_
_entity.id
_entity.type
_entity.pdbx_description
1 polymer ?
#
loop_
_entity_poly.entity_id
_entity_poly.type
_entity_poly.pdbx_seq_one_letter_code
_entity_poly.pdbx_strand_id
1 'polypeptide(L)'
;MLGAGLAAQFLSVGAEKGLVTIVLAHTMFCISFVVVTVKARVASLDPALEEAGRDLYASPNQVFWRITFPLLLPGILAAALLSFALSFDDFIITNFTSGSVTTFPKYIYIAAARGIPAEANVIASAVFVLAIVVVVITQVSSAARAKRLARTP
;
A
#
# COMPACT_ATOMS: atom_id res chain seq x y z
N MET A 1 -15.24 -3.17 9.17
CA MET A 1 -15.31 -4.07 10.35
C MET A 1 -13.95 -4.36 10.99
N LEU A 2 -12.84 -4.43 10.24
CA LEU A 2 -11.50 -4.69 10.79
C LEU A 2 -10.99 -3.62 11.78
N GLY A 3 -11.23 -2.33 11.52
CA GLY A 3 -10.78 -1.25 12.42
C GLY A 3 -11.43 -1.25 13.81
N ALA A 4 -12.71 -1.64 13.90
CA ALA A 4 -13.41 -1.78 15.18
C ALA A 4 -12.91 -2.99 15.98
N GLY A 5 -12.63 -4.12 15.31
CA GLY A 5 -12.09 -5.32 15.95
C GLY A 5 -10.68 -5.12 16.51
N LEU A 6 -9.85 -4.34 15.81
CA LEU A 6 -8.49 -4.04 16.25
C LEU A 6 -8.46 -3.03 17.40
N ALA A 7 -9.34 -2.02 17.35
CA ALA A 7 -9.56 -1.10 18.48
C ALA A 7 -10.13 -1.80 19.72
N ALA A 8 -10.99 -2.82 19.54
CA ALA A 8 -11.52 -3.65 20.62
C ALA A 8 -10.41 -4.52 21.26
N GLN A 9 -9.50 -5.08 20.46
CA GLN A 9 -8.31 -5.77 20.97
C GLN A 9 -7.39 -4.85 21.77
N PHE A 10 -7.13 -3.61 21.31
CA PHE A 10 -6.32 -2.67 22.09
C PHE A 10 -6.99 -2.23 23.40
N LEU A 11 -8.33 -2.10 23.42
CA LEU A 11 -9.09 -1.87 24.65
C LEU A 11 -9.00 -3.06 25.62
N SER A 12 -9.02 -4.29 25.09
CA SER A 12 -8.87 -5.53 25.88
C SER A 12 -7.48 -5.69 26.50
N VAL A 13 -6.44 -5.11 25.89
CA VAL A 13 -5.04 -5.22 26.34
C VAL A 13 -4.64 -4.07 27.28
N GLY A 14 -5.48 -3.04 27.45
CA GLY A 14 -5.20 -1.90 28.33
C GLY A 14 -4.09 -0.97 27.81
N ALA A 15 -3.81 -0.99 26.50
CA ALA A 15 -2.77 -0.15 25.90
C ALA A 15 -3.24 1.31 25.79
N GLU A 16 -2.42 2.26 26.27
CA GLU A 16 -2.68 3.68 26.08
C GLU A 16 -2.71 4.05 24.59
N LYS A 17 -3.77 4.74 24.19
CA LYS A 17 -3.97 5.18 22.81
C LYS A 17 -2.99 6.30 22.45
N GLY A 18 -2.20 6.09 21.39
CA GLY A 18 -1.20 7.04 20.91
C GLY A 18 -0.52 6.59 19.62
N LEU A 19 0.62 7.20 19.28
CA LEU A 19 1.37 6.93 18.05
C LEU A 19 1.72 5.44 17.87
N VAL A 20 2.16 4.78 18.94
CA VAL A 20 2.55 3.36 18.90
C VAL A 20 1.37 2.47 18.50
N THR A 21 0.20 2.70 19.09
CA THR A 21 -1.00 1.94 18.76
C THR A 21 -1.48 2.22 17.33
N ILE A 22 -1.30 3.44 16.82
CA ILE A 22 -1.60 3.77 15.42
C ILE A 22 -0.69 2.96 14.49
N VAL A 23 0.62 2.96 14.74
CA VAL A 23 1.60 2.22 13.91
C VAL A 23 1.30 0.72 13.93
N LEU A 24 1.06 0.14 15.10
CA LEU A 24 0.70 -1.28 15.20
C LEU A 24 -0.60 -1.60 14.46
N ALA A 25 -1.60 -0.73 14.57
CA ALA A 25 -2.87 -0.93 13.89
C ALA A 25 -2.75 -0.92 12.37
N HIS A 26 -2.05 0.08 11.85
CA HIS A 26 -1.76 0.18 10.42
C HIS A 26 -0.89 -0.98 9.93
N THR A 27 0.07 -1.43 10.74
CA THR A 27 0.94 -2.57 10.39
C THR A 27 0.14 -3.86 10.27
N MET A 28 -0.71 -4.17 11.26
CA MET A 28 -1.57 -5.36 11.24
C MET A 28 -2.60 -5.33 10.11
N PHE A 29 -3.08 -4.15 9.73
CA PHE A 29 -3.97 -4.00 8.59
C PHE A 29 -3.24 -4.19 7.26
N CYS A 30 -2.11 -3.50 7.08
CA CYS A 30 -1.37 -3.51 5.82
C CYS A 30 -0.69 -4.84 5.53
N ILE A 31 -0.27 -5.59 6.56
CA ILE A 31 0.44 -6.85 6.37
C ILE A 31 -0.36 -7.86 5.53
N SER A 32 -1.69 -7.91 5.69
CA SER A 32 -2.54 -8.80 4.88
C SER A 32 -2.47 -8.47 3.39
N PHE A 33 -2.46 -7.18 3.04
CA PHE A 33 -2.33 -6.73 1.64
C PHE A 33 -0.93 -6.97 1.10
N VAL A 34 0.10 -6.70 1.90
CA VAL A 34 1.49 -6.94 1.51
C VAL A 34 1.73 -8.42 1.24
N VAL A 35 1.26 -9.31 2.13
CA VAL A 35 1.42 -10.76 1.98
C VAL A 35 0.75 -11.27 0.71
N VAL A 36 -0.49 -10.84 0.42
CA VAL A 36 -1.19 -11.24 -0.80
C VAL A 36 -0.45 -10.77 -2.05
N THR A 37 0.02 -9.51 -2.05
CA THR A 37 0.71 -8.90 -3.19
C THR A 37 2.07 -9.56 -3.44
N VAL A 38 2.87 -9.78 -2.39
CA VAL A 38 4.18 -10.42 -2.51
C VAL A 38 4.02 -11.89 -2.90
N LYS A 39 3.05 -12.62 -2.33
CA LYS A 39 2.76 -14.01 -2.71
C LYS A 39 2.38 -14.14 -4.18
N ALA A 40 1.56 -13.22 -4.70
CA ALA A 40 1.24 -13.17 -6.13
C ALA A 40 2.50 -12.97 -6.98
N ARG A 41 3.45 -12.13 -6.54
CA ARG A 41 4.73 -11.96 -7.24
C ARG A 41 5.57 -13.24 -7.19
N VAL A 42 5.70 -13.89 -6.04
CA VAL A 42 6.42 -15.16 -5.90
C VAL A 42 5.85 -16.21 -6.83
N ALA A 43 4.52 -16.36 -6.88
CA ALA A 43 3.84 -17.34 -7.73
C ALA A 43 4.03 -17.08 -9.24
N SER A 44 4.40 -15.86 -9.63
CA SER A 44 4.68 -15.50 -11.02
C SER A 44 6.15 -15.69 -11.42
N LEU A 45 7.02 -16.08 -10.50
CA LEU A 45 8.42 -16.39 -10.81
C LEU A 45 8.52 -17.81 -11.38
N ASP A 46 9.36 -17.96 -12.41
CA ASP A 46 9.68 -19.25 -13.00
C ASP A 46 10.62 -20.04 -12.06
N PRO A 47 10.21 -21.21 -11.53
CA PRO A 47 11.06 -22.06 -10.71
C PRO A 47 12.37 -22.46 -11.41
N ALA A 48 12.38 -22.52 -12.74
CA ALA A 48 13.55 -22.90 -13.53
C ALA A 48 14.74 -21.95 -13.30
N LEU A 49 14.51 -20.68 -12.97
CA LEU A 49 15.58 -19.73 -12.65
C LEU A 49 16.30 -20.08 -11.33
N GLU A 50 15.57 -20.64 -10.37
CA GLU A 50 16.14 -21.09 -9.11
C GLU A 50 16.91 -22.41 -9.29
N GLU A 51 16.34 -23.34 -10.06
CA GLU A 51 16.95 -24.62 -10.41
C GLU A 51 18.25 -24.42 -11.19
N ALA A 52 18.27 -23.53 -12.19
CA ALA A 52 19.48 -23.20 -12.95
C ALA A 52 20.61 -22.64 -12.08
N GLY A 53 20.27 -21.87 -11.02
CA GLY A 53 21.23 -21.40 -10.04
C GLY A 53 21.86 -22.55 -9.25
N ARG A 54 21.04 -23.53 -8.85
CA ARG A 54 21.50 -24.73 -8.12
C ARG A 54 22.32 -25.67 -9.02
N ASP A 55 21.97 -25.78 -10.29
CA ASP A 55 22.73 -26.57 -11.29
C ASP A 55 24.14 -26.01 -11.50
N LEU A 56 24.31 -24.69 -11.35
CA LEU A 56 25.62 -24.03 -11.38
C LEU A 56 26.37 -24.11 -10.02
N TYR A 57 25.97 -25.04 -9.14
CA TYR A 57 26.50 -25.23 -7.78
C TYR A 57 26.37 -24.00 -6.85
N ALA A 58 25.45 -23.07 -7.12
CA ALA A 58 25.22 -21.97 -6.20
C ALA A 58 24.51 -22.46 -4.92
N SER A 59 24.94 -21.95 -3.77
CA SER A 59 24.30 -22.29 -2.49
C SER A 59 22.91 -21.64 -2.37
N PRO A 60 21.97 -22.20 -1.58
CA PRO A 60 20.62 -21.65 -1.43
C PRO A 60 20.60 -20.15 -1.04
N ASN A 61 21.54 -19.72 -0.19
CA ASN A 61 21.68 -18.32 0.17
C ASN A 61 22.12 -17.44 -1.01
N GLN A 62 23.04 -17.94 -1.86
CA GLN A 62 23.48 -17.21 -3.05
C GLN A 62 22.34 -17.09 -4.07
N VAL A 63 21.60 -18.19 -4.29
CA VAL A 63 20.44 -18.21 -5.18
C VAL A 63 19.37 -17.23 -4.70
N PHE A 64 19.06 -17.22 -3.40
CA PHE A 64 18.09 -16.27 -2.84
C PHE A 64 18.51 -14.82 -3.05
N TRP A 65 19.73 -14.43 -2.67
CA TRP A 65 20.16 -13.03 -2.74
C TRP A 65 20.45 -12.54 -4.16
N ARG A 66 20.89 -13.42 -5.06
CA ARG A 66 21.27 -13.04 -6.43
C ARG A 66 20.16 -13.22 -7.46
N ILE A 67 19.23 -14.14 -7.23
CA ILE A 67 18.18 -14.48 -8.21
C ILE A 67 16.81 -14.13 -7.63
N THR A 68 16.40 -14.79 -6.55
CA THR A 68 15.04 -14.67 -6.01
C THR A 68 14.73 -13.26 -5.52
N PHE A 69 15.60 -12.67 -4.69
CA PHE A 69 15.37 -11.36 -4.07
C PHE A 69 15.29 -10.21 -5.10
N PRO A 70 16.22 -10.07 -6.07
CA PRO A 70 16.10 -9.04 -7.12
C PRO A 70 14.84 -9.19 -7.97
N LEU A 71 14.42 -10.44 -8.25
CA LEU A 71 13.20 -10.72 -9.03
C LEU A 71 11.90 -10.46 -8.25
N LEU A 72 11.96 -10.56 -6.91
CA LEU A 72 10.87 -10.21 -6.01
C LEU A 72 10.80 -8.71 -5.70
N LEU A 73 11.93 -8.01 -5.75
CA LEU A 73 12.04 -6.58 -5.44
C LEU A 73 10.97 -5.69 -6.12
N PRO A 74 10.67 -5.80 -7.42
CA PRO A 74 9.60 -4.99 -8.02
C PRO A 74 8.21 -5.27 -7.42
N GLY A 75 7.93 -6.52 -7.01
CA GLY A 75 6.69 -6.87 -6.32
C GLY A 75 6.65 -6.37 -4.87
N ILE A 76 7.79 -6.40 -4.18
CA ILE A 76 7.91 -5.83 -2.83
C ILE A 76 7.70 -4.31 -2.88
N LEU A 77 8.28 -3.62 -3.86
CA LEU A 77 8.08 -2.17 -4.04
C LEU A 77 6.62 -1.83 -4.36
N ALA A 78 5.96 -2.63 -5.20
CA ALA A 78 4.53 -2.48 -5.47
C ALA A 78 3.68 -2.67 -4.21
N ALA A 79 3.98 -3.71 -3.41
CA ALA A 79 3.31 -3.97 -2.14
C ALA A 79 3.56 -2.86 -1.10
N ALA A 80 4.78 -2.31 -1.05
CA ALA A 80 5.13 -1.20 -0.18
C ALA A 80 4.37 0.08 -0.54
N LEU A 81 4.28 0.40 -1.83
CA LEU A 81 3.54 1.58 -2.30
C LEU A 81 2.03 1.43 -2.03
N LEU A 82 1.47 0.24 -2.26
CA LEU A 82 0.08 -0.07 -1.94
C LEU A 82 -0.20 0.09 -0.44
N SER A 83 0.66 -0.50 0.40
CA SER A 83 0.58 -0.37 1.85
C SER A 83 0.66 1.08 2.32
N PHE A 84 1.54 1.88 1.71
CA PHE A 84 1.67 3.30 2.03
C PHE A 84 0.41 4.07 1.67
N ALA A 85 -0.14 3.86 0.46
CA ALA A 85 -1.37 4.51 0.02
C ALA A 85 -2.56 4.16 0.93
N LEU A 86 -2.72 2.88 1.29
CA LEU A 86 -3.77 2.42 2.20
C LEU A 86 -3.62 3.02 3.61
N SER A 87 -2.40 3.07 4.13
CA SER A 87 -2.15 3.63 5.46
C SER A 87 -2.34 5.15 5.50
N PHE A 88 -1.96 5.85 4.43
CA PHE A 88 -2.05 7.30 4.36
C PHE A 88 -3.50 7.81 4.30
N ASP A 89 -4.40 7.07 3.64
CA ASP A 89 -5.81 7.46 3.47
C ASP A 89 -6.73 6.96 4.62
N ASP A 90 -6.28 6.01 5.45
CA ASP A 90 -7.14 5.42 6.48
C ASP A 90 -7.26 6.31 7.75
N PHE A 91 -8.33 7.11 7.76
CA PHE A 91 -8.74 7.89 8.93
C PHE A 91 -9.50 7.06 9.97
N ILE A 92 -10.16 5.97 9.59
CA ILE A 92 -11.07 5.20 10.45
C ILE A 92 -10.26 4.50 11.54
N ILE A 93 -9.24 3.73 11.15
CA ILE A 93 -8.34 3.02 12.06
C ILE A 93 -7.64 4.04 12.96
N THR A 94 -7.18 5.14 12.38
CA THR A 94 -6.49 6.18 13.13
C THR A 94 -7.41 6.86 14.14
N ASN A 95 -8.69 7.10 13.82
CA ASN A 95 -9.65 7.72 14.73
C ASN A 95 -9.91 6.86 15.98
N PHE A 96 -10.01 5.53 15.83
CA PHE A 96 -10.26 4.64 16.96
C PHE A 96 -9.03 4.41 17.86
N THR A 97 -7.84 4.57 17.31
CA THR A 97 -6.58 4.18 17.97
C THR A 97 -5.72 5.37 18.41
N SER A 98 -6.00 6.59 17.93
CA SER A 98 -5.12 7.76 18.16
C SER A 98 -5.22 8.44 19.52
N GLY A 99 -6.30 8.26 20.27
CA GLY A 99 -6.50 8.97 21.54
C GLY A 99 -6.46 10.48 21.35
N SER A 100 -5.50 11.16 22.00
CA SER A 100 -5.24 12.60 21.91
C SER A 100 -4.41 13.03 20.68
N VAL A 101 -3.79 12.09 19.97
CA VAL A 101 -2.97 12.41 18.79
C VAL A 101 -3.88 12.76 17.60
N THR A 102 -3.53 13.82 16.87
CA THR A 102 -4.18 14.19 15.62
C THR A 102 -3.22 13.93 14.46
N THR A 103 -3.64 13.08 13.53
CA THR A 103 -2.92 12.83 12.28
C THR A 103 -3.54 13.67 11.17
N PHE A 104 -2.79 13.86 10.07
CA PHE A 104 -3.24 14.68 8.94
C PHE A 104 -4.64 14.27 8.39
N PRO A 105 -4.94 12.98 8.15
CA PRO A 105 -6.28 12.57 7.70
C PRO A 105 -7.38 12.85 8.74
N LYS A 106 -7.09 12.63 10.03
CA LYS A 106 -8.03 12.89 11.13
C LYS A 106 -8.32 14.38 11.27
N TYR A 107 -7.32 15.23 11.08
CA TYR A 107 -7.47 16.68 11.10
C TYR A 107 -8.40 17.16 9.96
N ILE A 108 -8.18 16.69 8.72
CA ILE A 108 -9.04 17.02 7.58
C ILE A 108 -10.49 16.57 7.85
N TYR A 109 -10.69 15.36 8.37
CA TYR A 109 -12.02 14.85 8.69
C TYR A 109 -12.74 15.68 9.76
N ILE A 110 -12.06 16.02 10.85
CA ILE A 110 -12.64 16.85 11.93
C ILE A 110 -12.89 18.29 11.44
N ALA A 111 -12.01 18.84 10.60
CA ALA A 111 -12.20 20.15 9.98
C ALA A 111 -13.41 20.15 9.03
N ALA A 112 -13.59 19.11 8.22
CA ALA A 112 -14.76 18.94 7.36
C ALA A 112 -16.07 18.81 8.15
N ALA A 113 -16.05 18.11 9.30
CA ALA A 113 -17.22 17.88 10.14
C ALA A 113 -17.69 19.13 10.94
N ARG A 114 -16.82 20.12 11.17
CA ARG A 114 -17.14 21.38 11.87
C ARG A 114 -17.65 22.50 10.95
N GLY A 115 -17.89 22.18 9.67
CA GLY A 115 -18.14 23.15 8.61
C GLY A 115 -16.88 23.30 7.77
N ILE A 116 -16.94 22.85 6.52
CA ILE A 116 -15.80 22.73 5.60
C ILE A 116 -15.14 24.12 5.44
N PRO A 117 -13.90 24.33 5.94
CA PRO A 117 -13.12 25.50 5.57
C PRO A 117 -12.98 25.50 4.05
N ALA A 118 -13.16 26.64 3.39
CA ALA A 118 -13.13 26.72 1.92
C ALA A 118 -11.83 26.11 1.33
N GLU A 119 -10.74 26.18 2.09
CA GLU A 119 -9.43 25.63 1.78
C GLU A 119 -9.44 24.10 1.62
N ALA A 120 -10.18 23.38 2.48
CA ALA A 120 -10.27 21.93 2.41
C ALA A 120 -11.01 21.46 1.15
N ASN A 121 -12.05 22.19 0.74
CA ASN A 121 -12.83 21.87 -0.45
C ASN A 121 -12.02 22.10 -1.73
N VAL A 122 -11.19 23.16 -1.74
CA VAL A 122 -10.25 23.44 -2.85
C VAL A 122 -9.20 22.35 -2.96
N ILE A 123 -8.60 21.93 -1.85
CA ILE A 123 -7.59 20.86 -1.85
C ILE A 123 -8.20 19.53 -2.30
N ALA A 124 -9.37 19.16 -1.78
CA ALA A 124 -10.07 17.93 -2.17
C ALA A 124 -10.42 17.93 -3.67
N SER A 125 -10.96 19.04 -4.19
CA SER A 125 -11.30 19.18 -5.60
C SER A 125 -10.05 19.13 -6.49
N ALA A 126 -8.95 19.78 -6.07
CA ALA A 126 -7.69 19.78 -6.81
C ALA A 126 -7.06 18.38 -6.87
N VAL A 127 -7.03 17.65 -5.75
CA VAL A 127 -6.52 16.27 -5.69
C VAL A 127 -7.39 15.35 -6.55
N PHE A 128 -8.71 15.53 -6.50
CA PHE A 128 -9.65 14.75 -7.32
C PHE A 128 -9.44 14.97 -8.82
N VAL A 129 -9.31 16.22 -9.26
CA VAL A 129 -9.00 16.56 -10.66
C VAL A 129 -7.63 16.01 -11.07
N LEU A 130 -6.61 16.15 -10.22
CA LEU A 130 -5.28 15.59 -10.48
C LEU A 130 -5.32 14.07 -10.65
N ALA A 131 -6.04 13.37 -9.78
CA ALA A 131 -6.21 11.92 -9.89
C ALA A 131 -6.88 11.51 -11.21
N ILE A 132 -7.94 12.22 -11.62
CA ILE A 132 -8.60 12.00 -12.92
C ILE A 132 -7.62 12.22 -14.06
N VAL A 133 -6.84 13.30 -14.03
CA VAL A 133 -5.85 13.60 -15.08
C VAL A 133 -4.81 12.49 -15.17
N VAL A 134 -4.27 12.03 -14.04
CA VAL A 134 -3.30 10.93 -14.00
C VAL A 134 -3.91 9.65 -14.57
N VAL A 135 -5.13 9.29 -14.18
CA VAL A 135 -5.82 8.09 -14.68
C VAL A 135 -6.09 8.19 -16.18
N VAL A 136 -6.54 9.34 -16.67
CA VAL A 136 -6.78 9.53 -18.11
C VAL A 136 -5.47 9.42 -18.89
N ILE A 137 -4.38 10.02 -18.39
CA ILE A 137 -3.06 9.92 -19.02
C ILE A 137 -2.57 8.47 -19.05
N THR A 138 -2.69 7.73 -17.94
CA THR A 138 -2.24 6.33 -17.89
C THR A 138 -3.08 5.42 -18.78
N GLN A 139 -4.40 5.65 -18.86
CA GLN A 139 -5.29 4.88 -19.74
C GLN A 139 -5.06 5.21 -21.22
N VAL A 140 -4.87 6.47 -21.57
CA VAL A 140 -4.61 6.87 -22.96
C VAL A 140 -3.23 6.43 -23.40
N SER A 141 -2.20 6.57 -22.56
CA SER A 141 -0.84 6.12 -22.87
C SER A 141 -0.73 4.60 -22.97
N SER A 142 -1.40 3.85 -22.10
CA SER A 142 -1.45 2.38 -22.18
C SER A 142 -2.21 1.91 -23.43
N ALA A 143 -3.35 2.52 -23.75
CA ALA A 143 -4.10 2.23 -24.98
C ALA A 143 -3.30 2.59 -26.25
N ALA A 144 -2.58 3.71 -26.25
CA ALA A 144 -1.71 4.10 -27.35
C ALA A 144 -0.52 3.14 -27.52
N ARG A 145 0.06 2.66 -26.42
CA ARG A 145 1.15 1.67 -26.42
C ARG A 145 0.68 0.31 -26.93
N ALA A 146 -0.51 -0.13 -26.52
CA ALA A 146 -1.14 -1.35 -27.02
C ALA A 146 -1.41 -1.30 -28.53
N LYS A 147 -1.93 -0.18 -29.04
CA LYS A 147 -2.12 0.04 -30.49
C LYS A 147 -0.81 0.10 -31.28
N ARG A 148 0.28 0.60 -30.68
CA ARG A 148 1.62 0.60 -31.30
C ARG A 148 2.20 -0.80 -31.42
N LEU A 149 2.08 -1.62 -30.38
CA LEU A 149 2.55 -3.01 -30.35
C LEU A 149 1.81 -3.88 -31.39
N ALA A 150 0.49 -3.66 -31.56
CA ALA A 150 -0.32 -4.34 -32.57
C ALA A 150 -0.07 -3.92 -34.02
N ARG A 151 0.76 -2.89 -34.27
CA ARG A 151 1.11 -2.38 -35.61
C ARG A 151 2.52 -2.75 -36.07
N THR A 152 3.27 -3.49 -35.25
CA THR A 152 4.58 -4.04 -35.65
C THR A 152 4.35 -5.37 -36.37
N PRO A 153 4.77 -5.53 -37.64
CA PRO A 153 4.57 -6.75 -38.41
C PRO A 153 5.37 -7.94 -37.85
#